data_AF-A0A2M7NW69-F1
#
_entry.id   AF-A0A2M7NW69-F1
#
_cell.length_a   1.000
_cell.length_b   1.000
_cell.length_c   1.000
_cell.angle_alpha   90.00
_cell.angle_beta   90.00
_cell.angle_gamma   90.00
#
_symmetry.space_group_name_H-M   'P 1'
#
loop_
_entity.id
_entity.type
_entity.pdbx_description
1 polymer ?
#
loop_
_entity_poly.entity_id
_entity_poly.type
_entity_poly.pdbx_seq_one_letter_code
_entity_poly.pdbx_strand_id
1 'polypeptide(L)' 'EEGNLGGKGSDVHKATVIGDTVGDPCKDTSGPSINILLKLMSIVALVFLPVIIALNERVLDLF' A
#
# COMPACT_ATOMS: atom_id res chain seq x y z
N GLU A 1 -17.88 19.87 7.00
CA GLU A 1 -17.73 21.35 6.95
C GLU A 1 -19.05 22.09 6.67
N GLU A 2 -20.16 21.39 6.38
CA GLU A 2 -21.48 21.97 6.07
C GLU A 2 -22.34 22.34 7.30
N GLY A 3 -21.77 22.39 8.51
CA GLY A 3 -22.44 22.99 9.68
C GLY A 3 -23.46 22.12 10.43
N ASN A 4 -23.81 20.91 9.97
CA ASN A 4 -24.86 20.09 10.58
C ASN A 4 -24.59 19.62 12.04
N LEU A 5 -23.34 19.62 12.52
CA LEU A 5 -22.97 19.17 13.88
C LEU A 5 -21.95 20.12 14.56
N GLY A 6 -22.06 21.41 14.29
CA GLY A 6 -21.07 22.41 14.69
C GLY A 6 -20.16 22.76 13.52
N GLY A 7 -20.24 24.02 13.07
CA GLY A 7 -19.53 24.53 11.91
C GLY A 7 -18.00 24.61 12.08
N LYS A 8 -17.35 25.30 11.13
CA LYS A 8 -15.91 25.58 11.17
C LYS A 8 -15.52 26.25 12.48
N GLY A 9 -14.49 25.72 13.14
CA GLY A 9 -13.98 26.20 14.43
C GLY A 9 -14.54 25.50 15.66
N SER A 10 -15.59 24.68 15.54
CA SER A 10 -16.10 23.85 16.63
C SER A 10 -15.15 22.69 16.97
N ASP A 11 -15.28 22.12 18.17
CA ASP A 11 -14.45 20.98 18.58
C ASP A 11 -14.71 19.73 17.71
N VAL A 12 -15.95 19.57 17.23
CA VAL A 12 -16.32 18.50 16.28
C VAL A 12 -15.60 18.68 14.95
N HIS A 13 -15.47 19.91 14.47
CA HIS A 13 -14.71 20.20 13.25
C HIS A 13 -13.22 19.90 13.41
N LYS A 14 -12.62 20.29 14.53
CA LYS A 14 -11.21 19.98 14.82
C LYS A 14 -10.95 18.47 14.85
N ALA A 15 -11.82 17.70 15.52
CA ALA A 15 -11.70 16.24 15.55
C ALA A 15 -11.81 15.61 14.16
N THR A 16 -12.69 16.15 13.29
CA THR A 16 -12.83 15.68 11.90
C THR A 16 -11.58 15.98 11.07
N VAL A 17 -10.99 17.17 11.24
CA VAL A 17 -9.73 17.55 10.55
C VAL A 17 -8.57 16.66 10.99
N ILE A 18 -8.49 16.32 12.28
CA ILE A 18 -7.47 15.39 12.78
C ILE A 18 -7.68 13.99 12.16
N GLY A 19 -8.92 13.51 12.13
CA GLY A 19 -9.25 12.23 11.50
C GLY A 19 -8.88 12.17 10.02
N ASP A 20 -9.12 13.26 9.28
CA ASP A 20 -8.76 13.37 7.86
C ASP A 20 -7.24 13.41 7.68
N THR A 21 -6.53 14.23 8.46
CA THR A 21 -5.06 14.35 8.39
C THR A 21 -4.34 13.02 8.70
N VAL A 22 -4.90 12.22 9.63
CA VAL A 22 -4.38 10.87 9.92
C VAL A 22 -4.79 9.87 8.83
N GLY A 23 -5.95 10.07 8.21
CA GLY A 23 -6.50 9.20 7.17
C GLY A 23 -5.89 9.41 5.78
N ASP A 24 -5.46 10.62 5.43
CA ASP A 24 -4.93 10.99 4.10
C ASP A 24 -3.74 10.11 3.67
N PRO A 25 -2.71 9.88 4.52
CA PRO A 25 -1.59 9.00 4.15
C PRO A 25 -2.04 7.55 3.91
N CYS A 26 -3.05 7.08 4.63
CA CYS A 26 -3.57 5.73 4.52
C CYS A 26 -4.46 5.54 3.29
N LYS A 27 -5.36 6.50 3.02
CA LYS A 27 -6.37 6.38 1.95
C LYS A 27 -5.83 6.80 0.59
N ASP A 28 -4.95 7.80 0.51
CA ASP A 28 -4.50 8.38 -0.76
C ASP A 28 -3.12 7.87 -1.20
N THR A 29 -2.26 7.50 -0.25
CA THR A 29 -0.90 7.04 -0.58
C THR A 29 -0.77 5.53 -0.40
N SER A 30 -0.98 5.03 0.82
CA SER A 30 -0.70 3.63 1.15
C SER A 30 -1.73 2.67 0.55
N GLY A 31 -3.02 3.04 0.59
CA GLY A 31 -4.12 2.24 0.04
C GLY A 31 -3.94 1.88 -1.43
N PRO A 32 -3.79 2.86 -2.34
CA PRO A 32 -3.56 2.59 -3.76
C PRO A 32 -2.25 1.83 -4.02
N SER A 33 -1.21 2.10 -3.22
CA SER A 33 0.12 1.47 -3.38
C SER A 33 0.11 -0.04 -3.16
N ILE A 34 -0.74 -0.56 -2.27
CA ILE A 34 -0.81 -2.00 -1.97
C ILE A 34 -1.29 -2.81 -3.18
N ASN A 35 -2.26 -2.28 -3.94
CA ASN A 35 -2.76 -2.94 -5.16
C ASN A 35 -1.66 -3.04 -6.23
N ILE A 36 -0.84 -1.99 -6.36
CA ILE A 36 0.29 -1.99 -7.29
C ILE A 36 1.38 -2.96 -6.81
N LEU A 37 1.70 -2.94 -5.52
CA LEU A 37 2.70 -3.82 -4.92
C LEU A 37 2.38 -5.29 -5.18
N LEU A 38 1.14 -5.73 -4.95
CA LEU A 38 0.73 -7.12 -5.16
C LEU A 38 0.83 -7.53 -6.64
N LYS A 39 0.39 -6.66 -7.55
CA LYS A 39 0.49 -6.93 -9.00
C LYS A 39 1.93 -7.02 -9.46
N LEU A 40 2.78 -6.08 -9.04
CA LEU A 40 4.19 -6.07 -9.40
C LEU A 40 4.93 -7.27 -8.80
N MET A 41 4.69 -7.62 -7.53
CA MET A 41 5.28 -8.79 -6.90
C MET A 41 4.94 -10.07 -7.68
N SER A 42 3.70 -10.20 -8.14
CA SER A 42 3.25 -11.36 -8.93
C SER A 42 3.96 -11.42 -10.29
N ILE A 43 4.07 -10.28 -10.99
CA ILE A 43 4.76 -10.22 -12.29
C ILE A 43 6.26 -10.50 -12.13
N VAL A 44 6.92 -9.89 -11.14
CA VAL A 44 8.33 -10.14 -10.84
C VAL A 44 8.55 -11.61 -10.53
N ALA A 45 7.72 -12.23 -9.68
CA ALA A 45 7.85 -13.65 -9.38
C ALA A 45 7.75 -14.53 -10.64
N LEU A 46 6.79 -14.27 -11.54
CA LEU A 46 6.62 -15.03 -12.78
C LEU A 46 7.79 -14.85 -13.75
N VAL A 47 8.31 -13.63 -13.89
CA VAL A 47 9.42 -13.33 -14.81
C VAL A 47 10.73 -13.97 -14.34
N PHE A 48 10.99 -13.97 -13.03
CA PHE A 48 12.24 -14.51 -12.48
C PHE A 48 12.19 -16.01 -12.17
N LEU A 49 11.01 -16.64 -12.19
CA LEU A 49 10.83 -18.08 -11.94
C LEU A 49 11.80 -18.99 -12.74
N PRO A 50 11.96 -18.87 -14.07
CA PRO A 50 12.87 -19.74 -14.82
C PRO A 50 14.35 -19.54 -14.45
N VAL A 51 14.74 -18.30 -14.09
CA VAL A 51 16.10 -17.99 -13.65
C VAL A 51 16.40 -18.63 -12.30
N ILE A 52 15.44 -18.55 -11.37
CA ILE A 52 15.57 -19.15 -10.04
C ILE A 52 15.67 -20.67 -10.13
N ILE A 53 14.86 -21.32 -10.98
CA ILE A 53 14.92 -22.77 -11.21
C ILE A 53 16.28 -23.16 -11.80
N ALA A 54 16.72 -22.48 -12.87
CA ALA A 54 18.00 -22.79 -13.52
C ALA A 54 19.21 -22.62 -12.58
N LEU A 55 19.18 -21.62 -11.70
CA LEU A 55 20.21 -21.41 -10.69
C LEU A 55 20.18 -22.50 -9.62
N ASN A 56 18.99 -22.91 -9.16
CA ASN A 56 18.84 -23.95 -8.14
C ASN A 56 19.36 -25.31 -8.62
N GLU A 57 19.02 -25.72 -9.85
CA GLU A 57 19.56 -26.94 -10.47
C GLU A 57 21.10 -26.89 -10.54
N ARG A 58 21.67 -25.75 -10.97
CA ARG A 58 23.13 -25.55 -11.04
C ARG A 58 23.83 -25.64 -9.69
N VAL A 59 23.17 -25.25 -8.59
CA VAL A 59 23.73 -25.34 -7.24
C VAL A 59 23.67 -26.78 -6.74
N LEU A 60 22.59 -27.50 -7.03
CA LEU A 60 22.48 -28.93 -6.69
C LEU A 60 23.51 -29.78 -7.45
N ASP A 61 23.78 -29.47 -8.72
CA ASP A 61 24.84 -30.13 -9.50
C ASP A 61 26.26 -29.94 -8.91
N LEU A 62 26.45 -28.95 -8.03
CA LEU A 62 27.73 -28.61 -7.43
C LEU A 62 28.05 -29.40 -6.14
N PHE A 63 27.06 -30.09 -5.55
CA PHE A 63 27.17 -30.86 -4.31
C PHE A 63 26.99 -32.36 -4.55
#